data_AF-A0AAV0XND9-F1
#
_entry.id   AF-A0AAV0XND9-F1
#
_cell.length_a   1.000
_cell.length_b   1.000
_cell.length_c   1.000
_cell.angle_alpha   90.00
_cell.angle_beta   90.00
_cell.angle_gamma   90.00
#
_symmetry.space_group_name_H-M   'P 1'
#
loop_
_entity.id
_entity.type
_entity.pdbx_description
1 polymer ?
#
loop_
_entity_poly.entity_id
_entity_poly.type
_entity_poly.pdbx_seq_one_letter_code
_entity_poly.pdbx_strand_id
1 'polypeptide(L)'
;MAWGKTTEDVERRINEALEVVAEQISILGLSLATEKSEAVFFKRQYKKRKPTIRLNGADVPITKTMRYLGLTIDEKLKFREHIKEAAKKGQRVLTSLKSL
;
A
#
# COMPACT_ATOMS: atom_id res chain seq x y z
N MET A 1 5.35 -4.42 8.14
CA MET A 1 4.64 -5.41 7.29
C MET A 1 4.31 -6.62 8.15
N ALA A 2 3.07 -7.13 8.13
CA ALA A 2 2.66 -8.29 8.92
C ALA A 2 2.21 -9.46 8.04
N TRP A 3 2.48 -10.68 8.50
CA TRP A 3 2.16 -11.93 7.78
C TRP A 3 1.39 -12.89 8.70
N GLY A 4 0.49 -13.69 8.14
CA GLY A 4 -0.36 -14.60 8.91
C GLY A 4 -1.10 -15.61 8.03
N LYS A 5 -1.55 -16.72 8.65
CA LYS A 5 -2.30 -17.78 7.97
C LYS A 5 -3.77 -17.41 7.81
N THR A 6 -4.37 -16.73 8.78
CA THR A 6 -5.75 -16.22 8.74
C THR A 6 -5.76 -14.70 8.52
N THR A 7 -6.92 -14.12 8.17
CA THR A 7 -7.01 -12.65 8.03
C THR A 7 -6.93 -11.99 9.41
N GLU A 8 -7.49 -12.67 10.40
CA GLU A 8 -7.54 -12.31 11.81
C GLU A 8 -6.13 -12.27 12.42
N ASP A 9 -5.26 -13.24 12.09
CA ASP A 9 -3.86 -13.20 12.51
C ASP A 9 -3.13 -11.98 11.95
N VAL A 10 -3.35 -11.65 10.67
CA VAL A 10 -2.72 -10.50 10.02
C VAL A 10 -3.22 -9.21 10.63
N GLU A 11 -4.53 -9.08 10.83
CA GLU A 11 -5.20 -7.94 11.45
C GLU A 11 -4.69 -7.69 12.88
N ARG A 12 -4.62 -8.73 13.71
CA ARG A 12 -4.09 -8.61 15.06
C ARG A 12 -2.63 -8.16 15.05
N ARG A 13 -1.77 -8.86 14.30
CA ARG A 13 -0.33 -8.58 14.26
C ARG A 13 -0.01 -7.19 13.70
N ILE A 14 -0.73 -6.74 12.67
CA ILE A 14 -0.47 -5.43 12.08
C ILE A 14 -0.91 -4.31 13.02
N ASN A 15 -2.06 -4.46 13.68
CA ASN A 15 -2.56 -3.43 14.60
C ASN A 15 -1.70 -3.35 15.88
N GLU A 16 -1.30 -4.48 16.46
CA GLU A 16 -0.34 -4.51 17.59
C GLU A 16 0.98 -3.83 17.21
N ALA A 17 1.53 -4.13 16.02
CA ALA A 17 2.77 -3.53 15.58
C ALA A 17 2.64 -2.02 15.31
N LEU A 18 1.51 -1.58 14.73
CA LEU A 18 1.25 -0.16 14.47
C LEU A 18 1.07 0.64 15.75
N GLU A 19 0.47 0.05 16.78
CA GLU A 19 0.31 0.68 18.10
C GLU A 19 1.67 0.96 18.74
N VAL A 20 2.56 -0.03 18.77
CA VAL A 20 3.93 0.14 19.28
C VAL A 20 4.69 1.20 18.48
N VAL A 21 4.59 1.17 17.14
CA VAL A 21 5.27 2.17 16.30
C VAL A 21 4.70 3.57 16.52
N ALA A 22 3.38 3.72 16.65
CA ALA A 22 2.74 5.00 16.90
C ALA A 22 3.15 5.57 18.26
N GLU A 23 3.23 4.74 19.30
CA GLU A 23 3.72 5.14 20.62
C GLU A 23 5.17 5.62 20.56
N GLN A 24 6.06 4.87 19.90
CA GLN A 24 7.46 5.26 19.76
C GLN A 24 7.64 6.58 18.99
N ILE A 25 6.87 6.78 17.92
CA ILE A 25 6.88 8.03 17.15
C ILE A 25 6.38 9.20 18.00
N SER A 26 5.35 8.97 18.84
CA SER A 26 4.83 9.97 19.78
C SER A 26 5.87 10.37 20.83
N ILE A 27 6.63 9.42 21.37
CA ILE A 27 7.73 9.68 22.33
C ILE A 27 8.80 10.58 21.70
N LEU A 28 9.05 10.44 20.39
CA LEU A 28 9.97 11.30 19.64
C LEU A 28 9.41 12.69 19.32
N GLY A 29 8.20 13.02 19.78
CA GLY A 29 7.51 14.28 19.48
C GLY A 29 6.97 14.36 18.05
N LEU A 30 6.84 13.22 17.37
CA LEU A 30 6.32 13.13 16.01
C LEU A 30 4.90 12.54 16.03
N SER A 31 4.16 12.71 14.95
CA SER A 31 2.82 12.14 14.80
C SER A 31 2.63 11.53 13.41
N LEU A 32 1.93 10.40 13.35
CA LEU A 32 1.55 9.74 12.11
C LEU A 32 0.24 10.32 11.60
N ALA A 33 0.26 10.81 10.36
CA ALA A 33 -0.90 11.28 9.63
C ALA A 33 -1.70 10.09 9.06
N THR A 34 -2.76 9.68 9.75
CA THR A 34 -3.61 8.55 9.30
C THR A 34 -4.25 8.82 7.94
N GLU A 35 -4.60 10.07 7.65
CA GLU A 35 -5.20 10.50 6.38
C GLU A 35 -4.24 10.41 5.17
N LYS A 36 -2.93 10.35 5.43
CA LYS A 36 -1.89 10.16 4.40
C LYS A 36 -1.44 8.70 4.28
N SER A 37 -1.93 7.84 5.17
CA SER A 37 -1.54 6.45 5.25
C SER A 37 -2.46 5.60 4.37
N GLU A 38 -1.87 4.70 3.59
CA GLU A 38 -2.60 3.72 2.80
C GLU A 38 -1.95 2.34 2.97
N ALA A 39 -2.74 1.29 2.75
CA ALA A 39 -2.26 -0.08 2.82
C ALA A 39 -2.66 -0.89 1.58
N VAL A 40 -1.78 -1.80 1.17
CA VAL A 40 -2.09 -2.82 0.15
C VAL A 40 -2.04 -4.20 0.79
N PHE A 41 -3.11 -4.96 0.59
CA PHE A 41 -3.23 -6.31 1.14
C PHE A 41 -2.88 -7.36 0.09
N PHE A 42 -1.70 -7.98 0.24
CA PHE A 42 -1.26 -9.07 -0.61
C PHE A 42 -1.86 -10.40 -0.17
N LYS A 43 -2.48 -11.13 -1.09
CA LYS A 43 -3.06 -12.45 -0.79
C LYS A 43 -2.86 -13.45 -1.94
N ARG A 44 -2.56 -14.70 -1.58
CA ARG A 44 -2.36 -15.81 -2.53
C ARG A 44 -3.67 -16.49 -2.96
N GLN A 45 -4.75 -16.35 -2.18
CA GLN A 45 -6.08 -16.93 -2.44
C GLN A 45 -7.20 -15.89 -2.36
N TYR A 46 -8.39 -16.23 -2.88
CA TYR A 46 -9.63 -15.44 -2.78
C TYR A 46 -10.19 -15.40 -1.34
N LYS A 47 -9.39 -14.94 -0.37
CA LYS A 47 -9.95 -14.55 0.92
C LYS A 47 -10.88 -13.36 0.71
N LYS A 48 -12.17 -13.56 1.04
CA LYS A 48 -13.22 -12.55 0.82
C LYS A 48 -13.06 -11.35 1.76
N ARG A 49 -12.61 -11.58 3.00
CA ARG A 49 -12.43 -10.55 4.02
C ARG A 49 -11.05 -9.89 3.92
N LYS A 50 -11.04 -8.56 3.86
CA LYS A 50 -9.84 -7.73 4.05
C LYS A 50 -9.64 -7.51 5.57
N PRO A 51 -8.39 -7.43 6.06
CA PRO A 51 -8.14 -7.07 7.46
C PRO A 51 -8.56 -5.62 7.72
N THR A 52 -8.96 -5.30 8.94
CA THR A 52 -9.13 -3.91 9.38
C THR A 52 -7.80 -3.39 9.89
N ILE A 53 -7.27 -2.33 9.30
CA ILE A 53 -6.01 -1.71 9.75
C ILE A 53 -6.36 -0.40 10.43
N ARG A 54 -5.90 -0.22 11.67
CA ARG A 54 -6.15 1.00 12.44
C ARG A 54 -4.83 1.69 12.78
N LEU A 55 -4.85 3.00 12.69
CA LEU A 55 -3.75 3.86 13.07
C LEU A 55 -4.29 5.07 13.82
N ASN A 56 -3.81 5.27 15.06
CA ASN A 56 -4.29 6.34 15.95
C ASN A 56 -5.83 6.34 16.12
N GLY A 57 -6.44 5.16 16.20
CA GLY A 57 -7.90 5.00 16.35
C GLY A 57 -8.74 5.18 15.08
N ALA A 58 -8.12 5.53 13.94
CA ALA A 58 -8.80 5.67 12.66
C ALA A 58 -8.46 4.53 11.68
N ASP A 59 -9.40 4.16 10.82
CA ASP A 59 -9.21 3.09 9.83
C ASP A 59 -8.33 3.58 8.66
N VAL A 60 -7.31 2.78 8.33
CA VAL A 60 -6.43 3.01 7.17
C VAL A 60 -7.05 2.32 5.94
N PRO A 61 -7.25 3.03 4.82
CA PRO A 61 -7.86 2.45 3.64
C PRO A 61 -6.97 1.38 2.98
N ILE A 62 -7.59 0.25 2.62
CA ILE A 62 -6.93 -0.80 1.82
C ILE A 62 -7.24 -0.60 0.34
N THR A 63 -6.26 -0.10 -0.39
CA THR A 63 -6.30 0.17 -1.83
C THR A 63 -5.86 -1.07 -2.63
N LYS A 64 -6.25 -1.12 -3.92
CA LYS A 64 -5.81 -2.19 -4.83
C LYS A 64 -4.41 -1.93 -5.38
N THR A 65 -3.98 -0.69 -5.36
CA THR A 65 -2.71 -0.21 -5.90
C THR A 65 -2.20 0.91 -5.01
N MET A 66 -0.90 0.92 -4.72
CA MET A 66 -0.22 2.03 -4.06
C MET A 66 1.04 2.44 -4.82
N ARG A 67 1.44 3.70 -4.70
CA ARG A 67 2.71 4.17 -5.23
C ARG A 67 3.76 4.16 -4.13
N TYR A 68 4.78 3.35 -4.30
CA TYR A 68 5.90 3.26 -3.36
C TYR A 68 7.21 3.51 -4.09
N LEU A 69 7.93 4.57 -3.71
CA LEU A 69 9.24 4.95 -4.28
C LEU A 69 9.26 5.03 -5.82
N GLY A 70 8.15 5.45 -6.44
CA GLY A 70 8.04 5.55 -7.91
C GLY A 70 7.56 4.27 -8.61
N LEU A 71 7.37 3.18 -7.87
CA LEU A 71 6.74 1.95 -8.36
C LEU A 71 5.25 1.94 -8.01
N THR A 72 4.41 1.55 -8.97
CA THR A 72 2.98 1.32 -8.73
C THR A 72 2.78 -0.17 -8.49
N ILE A 73 2.54 -0.53 -7.23
CA ILE A 73 2.41 -1.92 -6.77
C ILE A 73 0.93 -2.26 -6.69
N ASP A 74 0.49 -3.35 -7.33
CA ASP A 74 -0.88 -3.86 -7.20
C ASP A 74 -1.00 -5.03 -6.22
N GLU A 75 -2.21 -5.24 -5.69
CA GLU A 75 -2.54 -6.29 -4.71
C GLU A 75 -2.17 -7.71 -5.16
N LYS A 76 -2.02 -7.94 -6.48
CA LYS A 76 -1.65 -9.24 -7.07
C LYS A 76 -0.17 -9.31 -7.46
N LEU A 77 0.60 -8.27 -7.16
CA LEU A 77 2.02 -8.13 -7.53
C LEU A 77 2.26 -8.35 -9.04
N LYS A 78 1.31 -7.94 -9.89
CA LYS A 78 1.44 -8.09 -11.35
C LYS A 78 2.09 -6.88 -12.05
N PHE A 79 2.20 -5.76 -11.35
CA PHE A 79 2.71 -4.47 -11.80
C PHE A 79 2.05 -3.95 -13.09
N ARG A 80 0.79 -4.32 -13.35
CA ARG A 80 0.15 -4.05 -14.66
C ARG A 80 0.01 -2.55 -14.91
N GLU A 81 -0.44 -1.80 -13.92
CA GLU A 81 -0.60 -0.34 -14.05
C GLU A 81 0.76 0.34 -14.19
N HIS A 82 1.79 -0.11 -13.44
CA HIS A 82 3.15 0.42 -13.60
C HIS A 82 3.69 0.22 -15.02
N ILE A 83 3.56 -1.00 -15.57
CA ILE A 83 4.02 -1.33 -16.93
C ILE A 83 3.25 -0.50 -17.97
N LYS A 84 1.93 -0.35 -17.81
CA LYS A 84 1.12 0.51 -18.70
C LYS A 84 1.59 1.96 -18.66
N GLU A 85 1.85 2.51 -17.48
CA GLU A 85 2.36 3.88 -17.34
C GLU A 85 3.74 4.04 -17.99
N ALA A 86 4.64 3.07 -17.80
CA ALA A 86 5.96 3.06 -18.44
C ALA A 86 5.84 3.01 -19.98
N ALA A 87 4.99 2.11 -20.51
CA ALA A 87 4.73 2.02 -21.95
C ALA A 87 4.14 3.31 -22.51
N LYS A 88 3.19 3.93 -21.80
CA LYS A 88 2.59 5.23 -22.19
C LYS A 88 3.63 6.35 -22.21
N LYS A 89 4.57 6.37 -21.26
CA LYS A 89 5.69 7.33 -21.27
C LYS A 89 6.56 7.14 -22.51
N GLY A 90 6.95 5.90 -22.83
CA GLY A 90 7.71 5.60 -24.05
C GLY A 90 6.99 6.02 -25.32
N GLN A 91 5.68 5.73 -25.41
CA GLN A 91 4.85 6.11 -26.56
C GLN A 91 4.81 7.64 -26.76
N ARG A 92 4.71 8.42 -25.69
CA ARG A 92 4.72 9.90 -25.77
C ARG A 92 6.03 10.42 -26.35
N VAL A 93 7.16 9.85 -25.93
CA VAL A 93 8.48 10.22 -26.45
C VAL A 93 8.56 9.88 -27.94
N LEU A 94 8.14 8.67 -28.34
CA LEU A 94 8.11 8.26 -29.74
C LEU A 94 7.23 9.17 -30.60
N THR A 95 6.03 9.54 -30.12
CA THR A 95 5.14 10.44 -30.85
C THR A 95 5.76 11.82 -31.03
N SER A 96 6.46 12.34 -30.02
CA SER A 96 7.12 13.65 -30.09
C SER A 96 8.31 13.64 -31.07
N LEU A 97 9.06 12.53 -31.13
CA LEU A 97 10.14 12.34 -32.10
C LEU A 97 9.64 12.17 -33.53
N LYS A 98 8.47 11.57 -33.73
CA LYS A 98 7.85 11.42 -35.05
C LYS A 98 7.27 12.73 -35.61
N SER A 99 6.97 13.70 -34.73
CA SER A 99 6.44 15.00 -35.13
C SER A 99 7.51 16.07 -35.38
N LEU A 100 8.78 15.72 -35.16
CA LEU A 100 9.97 16.49 -35.59
C LEU A 100 10.31 16.12 -37.04
#